data_AF-K2BYK5-F1
#
_entry.id   AF-K2BYK5-F1
#
_cell.length_a   1.000
_cell.length_b   1.000
_cell.length_c   1.000
_cell.angle_alpha   90.00
_cell.angle_beta   90.00
_cell.angle_gamma   90.00
#
_symmetry.space_group_name_H-M   'P 1'
#
loop_
_entity.id
_entity.type
_entity.pdbx_description
1 polymer ?
#
loop_
_entity_poly.entity_id
_entity_poly.type
_entity_poly.pdbx_seq_one_letter_code
_entity_poly.pdbx_strand_id
1 'polypeptide(L)' 'MLIEGELEDMGVQAKANYAKQLVEVTFDEKKTKEESIAAAIQKLGYTVN' A
#
# COMPACT_ATOMS: atom_id res chain seq x y z
N MET A 1 6.70 5.99 -10.48
CA MET A 1 6.71 5.11 -9.29
C MET A 1 5.27 4.73 -9.02
N LEU A 2 4.95 3.45 -9.18
CA LEU A 2 3.63 2.92 -8.85
C LEU A 2 3.67 2.50 -7.38
N ILE A 3 2.65 2.88 -6.62
CA ILE A 3 2.48 2.48 -5.22
C ILE A 3 2.50 0.96 -5.04
N GLU A 4 2.06 0.23 -6.08
CA GLU A 4 2.03 -1.22 -6.12
C GLU A 4 3.43 -1.83 -5.98
N GLY A 5 4.44 -1.28 -6.66
CA GLY A 5 5.81 -1.81 -6.60
C GLY A 5 6.46 -1.69 -5.22
N GLU A 6 6.30 -0.53 -4.56
CA GLU A 6 6.82 -0.32 -3.20
C GLU A 6 6.12 -1.22 -2.17
N LEU A 7 4.83 -1.47 -2.35
CA LEU A 7 4.07 -2.37 -1.48
C LEU A 7 4.44 -3.85 -1.74
N GLU A 8 4.64 -4.26 -3.00
CA GLU A 8 5.06 -5.61 -3.35
C GLU A 8 6.43 -5.97 -2.73
N ASP A 9 7.38 -5.02 -2.69
CA ASP A 9 8.68 -5.20 -2.00
C ASP A 9 8.52 -5.46 -0.49
N MET A 10 7.44 -4.96 0.12
CA MET A 10 7.08 -5.22 1.52
C MET A 10 6.32 -6.55 1.71
N GLY A 11 6.16 -7.34 0.65
CA GLY A 11 5.33 -8.55 0.64
C GLY A 11 3.83 -8.25 0.73
N VAL A 12 3.44 -7.03 0.33
CA VAL A 12 2.06 -6.55 0.37
C VAL A 12 1.49 -6.56 -1.03
N GLN A 13 0.35 -7.23 -1.20
CA GLN A 13 -0.34 -7.28 -2.48
C GLN A 13 -1.22 -6.03 -2.61
N ALA A 14 -0.96 -5.20 -3.61
CA ALA A 14 -1.74 -3.99 -3.87
C ALA A 14 -2.50 -4.12 -5.18
N LYS A 15 -3.74 -3.61 -5.20
CA LYS A 15 -4.57 -3.56 -6.40
C LYS A 15 -5.14 -2.16 -6.57
N ALA A 16 -4.58 -1.41 -7.51
CA ALA A 16 -5.05 -0.07 -7.80
C ALA A 16 -6.33 -0.08 -8.64
N ASN A 17 -7.36 0.62 -8.15
CA ASN A 17 -8.58 0.92 -8.90
C ASN A 17 -8.62 2.41 -9.25
N TYR A 18 -8.16 2.73 -10.46
CA TYR A 18 -8.11 4.10 -10.97
C TYR A 18 -9.49 4.76 -11.07
N ALA A 19 -10.54 4.00 -11.40
CA ALA A 19 -11.90 4.54 -11.53
C ALA A 19 -12.48 4.99 -10.19
N LYS A 20 -12.07 4.34 -9.10
CA LYS A 20 -12.51 4.67 -7.73
C LYS A 20 -11.49 5.48 -6.94
N GLN A 21 -10.32 5.74 -7.52
CA GLN A 21 -9.15 6.32 -6.84
C GLN A 21 -8.84 5.63 -5.49
N LEU A 22 -8.97 4.30 -5.48
CA LEU A 22 -8.82 3.46 -4.30
C LEU A 22 -7.78 2.39 -4.58
N VAL A 23 -6.93 2.10 -3.61
CA VAL A 23 -5.99 0.98 -3.65
C VAL A 23 -6.42 0.00 -2.57
N GLU A 24 -6.73 -1.23 -2.99
CA GLU A 24 -6.98 -2.32 -2.07
C GLU A 24 -5.65 -2.99 -1.74
N VAL A 25 -5.35 -3.11 -0.44
CA VAL A 25 -4.07 -3.59 0.06
C VAL A 25 -4.33 -4.86 0.86
N THR A 26 -3.62 -5.94 0.54
CA THR A 26 -3.71 -7.23 1.25
C THR A 26 -2.34 -7.59 1.76
N PHE A 27 -2.22 -7.82 3.07
CA PHE A 27 -0.96 -8.15 3.73
C PHE A 27 -1.18 -9.15 4.86
N ASP A 28 -0.11 -9.83 5.25
CA ASP A 28 -0.10 -10.71 6.40
C ASP A 28 0.27 -9.91 7.66
N GLU A 29 -0.69 -9.71 8.56
CA GLU A 29 -0.52 -8.95 9.81
C GLU A 29 0.58 -9.52 10.73
N LYS A 30 0.99 -10.78 10.53
CA LYS A 30 2.09 -11.40 11.28
C LYS A 30 3.46 -10.96 10.77
N LYS A 31 3.55 -10.51 9.52
CA LYS A 31 4.80 -10.13 8.84
C LYS A 31 4.90 -8.63 8.63
N THR A 32 3.78 -7.96 8.36
CA THR A 32 3.74 -6.56 8.00
C THR A 32 2.64 -5.87 8.81
N LYS A 33 2.96 -4.70 9.37
CA LYS A 33 1.99 -3.87 10.11
C LYS A 33 1.40 -2.79 9.22
N GLU A 34 0.14 -2.51 9.45
CA GLU A 34 -0.61 -1.45 8.76
C GLU A 34 0.07 -0.08 8.88
N GLU A 35 0.64 0.23 10.05
CA GLU A 35 1.42 1.47 10.28
C GLU A 35 2.62 1.61 9.34
N SER A 36 3.30 0.50 9.02
CA SER A 36 4.46 0.50 8.12
C SER A 36 4.04 0.74 6.67
N ILE A 37 2.90 0.16 6.29
CA ILE A 37 2.27 0.35 4.98
C ILE A 37 1.84 1.82 4.85
N ALA A 38 1.14 2.36 5.85
CA ALA A 38 0.71 3.75 5.85
C ALA A 38 1.90 4.72 5.74
N ALA A 39 2.99 4.47 6.46
CA ALA A 39 4.20 5.27 6.37
C ALA A 39 4.86 5.24 4.98
N ALA A 40 4.90 4.08 4.32
CA ALA A 40 5.40 3.95 2.95
C ALA A 40 4.51 4.72 1.95
N ILE A 41 3.20 4.57 2.08
CA ILE A 41 2.20 5.26 1.25
C ILE A 41 2.30 6.78 1.41
N GLN A 42 2.49 7.27 2.64
CA GLN A 42 2.69 8.70 2.92
C GLN A 42 4.00 9.25 2.34
N LYS A 43 5.10 8.49 2.37
CA LYS A 43 6.37 8.89 1.71
C LYS A 43 6.22 9.07 0.20
N LEU A 44 5.32 8.31 -0.41
CA LEU A 44 5.01 8.39 -1.82
C LEU A 44 4.05 9.55 -2.16
N GLY A 45 3.56 10.29 -1.14
CA GLY A 45 2.68 11.46 -1.31
C GLY A 45 1.19 11.12 -1.34
N TYR A 46 0.81 9.91 -0.95
CA TYR A 46 -0.59 9.48 -0.88
C TYR A 46 -1.09 9.52 0.57
N THR A 47 -2.41 9.50 0.75
CA THR A 47 -3.05 9.55 2.07
C THR A 47 -3.86 8.28 2.29
N VAL A 48 -3.67 7.63 3.44
CA VAL A 48 -4.48 6.50 3.91
C VAL A 48 -5.54 7.04 4.87
N ASN A 49 -6.80 6.63 4.68
CA ASN A 49 -7.97 7.08 5.44
C ASN A 49 -8.80 5.88 5.89
#